data_AF-A0A6P1JI02-F1
#
_entry.id   AF-A0A6P1JI02-F1
#
_cell.length_a   1.000
_cell.length_b   1.000
_cell.length_c   1.000
_cell.angle_alpha   90.00
_cell.angle_beta   90.00
_cell.angle_gamma   90.00
#
_symmetry.space_group_name_H-M   'P 1'
#
loop_
_entity.id
_entity.type
_entity.pdbx_description
1 polymer ?
#
loop_
_entity_poly.entity_id
_entity_poly.type
_entity_poly.pdbx_seq_one_letter_code
_entity_poly.pdbx_strand_id
1 'polypeptide(L)'
;MAPEPPEALIEHQQASEELTASVSTAAPAIDAEAEAKAFVYQHESGNRPDAINPRSGACGIGQALPCSKLPCALSDYACQDEWFTSYMRERYGSWVAAAAYWSCTEHCTNNYGTVFKENTWW
;
A
#
# COMPACT_ATOMS: atom_id res chain seq x y z
N MET A 1 59.41 -17.96 9.18
CA MET A 1 58.55 -16.76 9.11
C MET A 1 57.96 -16.75 7.71
N ALA A 2 56.64 -16.72 7.61
CA ALA A 2 55.83 -17.25 6.50
C ALA A 2 56.03 -16.59 5.13
N PRO A 3 55.76 -17.30 4.01
CA PRO A 3 55.23 -16.65 2.81
C PRO A 3 53.75 -16.33 3.03
N GLU A 4 53.38 -15.06 2.82
CA GLU A 4 52.00 -14.60 2.76
C GLU A 4 51.30 -15.05 1.46
N PRO A 5 49.97 -15.25 1.48
CA PRO A 5 49.20 -15.76 0.33
C PRO A 5 49.02 -14.68 -0.76
N PRO A 6 48.92 -15.04 -2.06
CA PRO A 6 48.41 -14.09 -3.04
C PRO A 6 46.89 -13.92 -2.84
N GLU A 7 46.50 -12.75 -2.33
CA GLU A 7 45.14 -12.22 -2.35
C GLU A 7 44.60 -12.16 -3.79
N ALA A 8 43.33 -12.54 -3.95
CA ALA A 8 42.62 -12.46 -5.20
C ALA A 8 42.52 -11.00 -5.67
N LEU A 9 43.26 -10.65 -6.73
CA LEU A 9 43.14 -9.38 -7.41
C LEU A 9 41.82 -9.35 -8.20
N ILE A 10 40.81 -8.74 -7.61
CA ILE A 10 39.63 -8.25 -8.32
C ILE A 10 40.05 -6.96 -9.03
N GLU A 11 40.40 -7.06 -10.31
CA GLU A 11 40.64 -5.89 -11.18
C GLU A 11 39.36 -5.58 -11.97
N HIS A 12 38.95 -4.32 -11.87
CA HIS A 12 37.75 -3.70 -12.44
C HIS A 12 37.90 -3.47 -13.95
N GLN A 13 36.85 -3.71 -14.75
CA GLN A 13 36.54 -2.85 -15.90
C GLN A 13 35.03 -2.70 -16.12
N GLN A 14 34.60 -1.42 -16.08
CA GLN A 14 33.28 -0.90 -16.44
C GLN A 14 33.19 -0.67 -17.94
N ALA A 15 32.01 -0.80 -18.55
CA ALA A 15 31.59 0.12 -19.62
C ALA A 15 30.07 0.03 -19.89
N SER A 16 29.44 1.22 -19.81
CA SER A 16 28.29 1.72 -20.60
C SER A 16 26.98 0.93 -20.57
N GLU A 17 25.80 1.54 -20.40
CA GLU A 17 25.35 2.77 -21.04
C GLU A 17 24.43 3.58 -20.11
N GLU A 18 24.83 4.83 -19.86
CA GLU A 18 23.91 5.91 -19.53
C GLU A 18 23.20 6.31 -20.83
N LEU A 19 21.88 6.08 -20.92
CA LEU A 19 21.04 6.74 -21.90
C LEU A 19 19.94 7.49 -21.17
N THR A 20 20.20 8.79 -20.98
CA THR A 20 19.18 9.76 -20.59
C THR A 20 18.20 9.91 -21.76
N ALA A 21 16.99 9.40 -21.58
CA ALA A 21 15.83 9.80 -22.36
C ALA A 21 14.59 9.68 -21.48
N SER A 22 13.96 10.83 -21.23
CA SER A 22 12.69 10.99 -20.53
C SER A 22 11.67 9.96 -21.01
N VAL A 23 11.39 8.96 -20.19
CA VAL A 23 10.20 8.12 -20.32
C VAL A 23 9.53 8.10 -18.96
N SER A 24 8.31 8.61 -18.90
CA SER A 24 7.43 8.39 -17.76
C SER A 24 6.99 6.92 -17.82
N THR A 25 7.80 6.02 -17.27
CA THR A 25 7.45 4.59 -17.17
C THR A 25 6.54 4.41 -15.96
N ALA A 26 5.23 4.32 -16.21
CA ALA A 26 4.20 4.01 -15.22
C ALA A 26 4.11 2.50 -14.86
N ALA A 27 5.03 1.67 -15.34
CA ALA A 27 5.02 0.22 -15.11
C ALA A 27 5.31 -0.22 -13.65
N PRO A 28 6.21 0.41 -12.86
CA PRO A 28 6.42 0.01 -11.46
C PRO A 28 5.35 0.55 -10.49
N ALA A 29 4.54 1.53 -10.92
CA ALA A 29 3.50 2.11 -10.08
C ALA A 29 2.27 1.21 -9.94
N ILE A 30 1.91 0.43 -10.97
CA ILE A 30 0.71 -0.43 -10.94
C ILE A 30 0.90 -1.60 -9.99
N ASP A 31 2.07 -2.26 -10.02
CA ASP A 31 2.37 -3.36 -9.11
C ASP A 31 2.36 -2.87 -7.65
N ALA A 32 2.99 -1.72 -7.38
CA ALA A 32 2.98 -1.11 -6.05
C ALA A 32 1.57 -0.72 -5.58
N GLU A 33 0.72 -0.20 -6.46
CA GLU A 33 -0.67 0.15 -6.14
C GLU A 33 -1.52 -1.10 -5.88
N ALA A 34 -1.34 -2.17 -6.66
CA ALA A 34 -2.03 -3.43 -6.47
C ALA A 34 -1.61 -4.14 -5.18
N GLU A 35 -0.30 -4.18 -4.89
CA GLU A 35 0.24 -4.73 -3.65
C GLU A 35 -0.22 -3.93 -2.43
N ALA A 36 -0.19 -2.61 -2.50
CA ALA A 36 -0.67 -1.74 -1.43
C ALA A 36 -2.18 -1.92 -1.19
N LYS A 37 -2.98 -2.05 -2.25
CA LYS A 37 -4.41 -2.37 -2.16
C LYS A 37 -4.65 -3.72 -1.48
N ALA A 38 -3.95 -4.76 -1.93
CA ALA A 38 -4.06 -6.10 -1.35
C ALA A 38 -3.65 -6.10 0.13
N PHE A 39 -2.58 -5.39 0.48
CA PHE A 39 -2.15 -5.18 1.87
C PHE A 39 -3.27 -4.55 2.70
N VAL A 40 -3.88 -3.46 2.25
CA VAL A 40 -4.98 -2.81 2.99
C VAL A 40 -6.19 -3.75 3.12
N TYR A 41 -6.59 -4.41 2.03
CA TYR A 41 -7.74 -5.33 2.03
C TYR A 41 -7.57 -6.48 3.02
N GLN A 42 -6.35 -7.02 3.07
CA GLN A 42 -5.99 -8.09 3.98
C GLN A 42 -6.12 -7.66 5.45
N HIS A 43 -5.77 -6.41 5.77
CA HIS A 43 -5.87 -5.87 7.13
C HIS A 43 -7.29 -5.49 7.53
N GLU A 44 -8.09 -4.97 6.61
CA GLU A 44 -9.46 -4.53 6.91
C GLU A 44 -10.40 -5.72 7.16
N SER A 45 -10.41 -6.70 6.25
CA SER A 45 -11.44 -7.76 6.25
C SER A 45 -10.88 -9.16 5.95
N GLY A 46 -9.59 -9.25 5.64
CA GLY A 46 -9.01 -10.42 4.99
C GLY A 46 -9.44 -10.56 3.53
N ASN A 47 -9.71 -9.44 2.86
CA ASN A 47 -10.30 -9.37 1.53
C ASN A 47 -11.63 -10.12 1.39
N ARG A 48 -12.50 -9.99 2.41
CA ARG A 48 -13.80 -10.69 2.45
C ARG A 48 -14.95 -9.69 2.33
N PRO A 49 -15.76 -9.77 1.26
CA PRO A 49 -16.86 -8.83 1.05
C PRO A 49 -18.04 -9.08 2.00
N ASP A 50 -18.12 -10.26 2.63
CA ASP A 50 -19.11 -10.63 3.64
C ASP A 50 -18.59 -10.46 5.10
N ALA A 51 -17.41 -9.87 5.29
CA ALA A 51 -16.89 -9.62 6.62
C ALA A 51 -17.81 -8.69 7.40
N ILE A 52 -18.14 -9.10 8.63
CA ILE A 52 -18.85 -8.27 9.61
C ILE A 52 -18.06 -8.35 10.91
N ASN A 53 -17.57 -7.20 11.37
CA ASN A 53 -16.92 -7.13 12.67
C ASN A 53 -18.00 -7.20 13.76
N PRO A 54 -18.01 -8.23 14.63
CA PRO A 54 -19.09 -8.42 15.61
C PRO A 54 -19.10 -7.37 16.71
N ARG A 55 -17.97 -6.67 16.94
CA ARG A 55 -17.84 -5.66 17.99
C ARG A 55 -18.30 -4.29 17.54
N SER A 56 -17.89 -3.87 16.34
CA SER A 56 -18.23 -2.54 15.80
C SER A 56 -19.46 -2.55 14.90
N GLY A 57 -19.81 -3.71 14.33
CA GLY A 57 -20.80 -3.80 13.26
C GLY A 57 -20.32 -3.16 11.96
N ALA A 58 -19.02 -3.07 11.72
CA ALA A 58 -18.48 -2.62 10.43
C ALA A 58 -18.50 -3.77 9.39
N CYS A 59 -18.85 -3.48 8.13
CA CYS A 59 -19.07 -4.50 7.11
C CYS A 59 -18.25 -4.32 5.82
N GLY A 60 -18.03 -5.43 5.12
CA GLY A 60 -17.49 -5.46 3.76
C GLY A 60 -15.97 -5.33 3.67
N ILE A 61 -15.45 -5.29 2.45
CA ILE A 61 -14.01 -5.32 2.17
C ILE A 61 -13.27 -4.21 2.92
N GLY A 62 -13.84 -3.00 2.90
CA GLY A 62 -13.29 -1.81 3.55
C GLY A 62 -13.92 -1.47 4.90
N GLN A 63 -14.60 -2.44 5.54
CA GLN A 63 -15.15 -2.30 6.89
C GLN A 63 -15.95 -0.99 7.11
N ALA A 64 -16.93 -0.74 6.24
CA ALA A 64 -17.79 0.43 6.29
C ALA A 64 -18.61 0.48 7.59
N LEU A 65 -18.61 1.64 8.27
CA LEU A 65 -19.39 1.88 9.48
C LEU A 65 -20.15 3.22 9.39
N PRO A 66 -21.49 3.24 9.52
CA PRO A 66 -22.37 2.05 9.53
C PRO A 66 -22.34 1.28 8.20
N CYS A 67 -22.72 -0.01 8.21
CA CYS A 67 -22.76 -0.83 6.99
C CYS A 67 -23.65 -0.27 5.89
N SER A 68 -24.66 0.53 6.25
CA SER A 68 -25.53 1.24 5.32
C SER A 68 -24.81 2.30 4.46
N LYS A 69 -23.53 2.57 4.72
CA LYS A 69 -22.68 3.40 3.84
C LYS A 69 -22.28 2.67 2.56
N LEU A 70 -22.32 1.34 2.54
CA LEU A 70 -22.07 0.59 1.31
C LEU A 70 -23.25 0.81 0.35
N PRO A 71 -22.98 1.19 -0.92
CA PRO A 71 -24.03 1.44 -1.90
C PRO A 71 -24.63 0.14 -2.48
N CYS A 72 -24.24 -1.02 -1.96
CA CYS A 72 -24.54 -2.34 -2.51
C CYS A 72 -24.56 -3.43 -1.43
N ALA A 73 -24.97 -4.64 -1.84
CA ALA A 73 -25.01 -5.81 -0.98
C ALA A 73 -23.61 -6.34 -0.64
N LEU A 74 -23.50 -7.04 0.49
CA LEU A 74 -22.24 -7.67 0.92
C LEU A 74 -21.72 -8.75 -0.02
N SER A 75 -22.54 -9.28 -0.92
CA SER A 75 -22.11 -10.24 -1.94
C SER A 75 -21.48 -9.58 -3.17
N ASP A 76 -21.61 -8.26 -3.34
CA ASP A 76 -21.11 -7.54 -4.51
C ASP A 76 -19.68 -7.03 -4.28
N TYR A 77 -18.70 -7.85 -4.66
CA TYR A 77 -17.29 -7.50 -4.53
C TYR A 77 -16.91 -6.28 -5.38
N ALA A 78 -17.38 -6.23 -6.63
CA ALA A 78 -16.96 -5.18 -7.57
C ALA A 78 -17.43 -3.80 -7.12
N CYS A 79 -18.68 -3.71 -6.64
CA CYS A 79 -19.18 -2.46 -6.09
C CYS A 79 -18.45 -2.03 -4.81
N GLN A 80 -18.17 -2.97 -3.89
CA GLN A 80 -17.40 -2.66 -2.68
C GLN A 80 -15.98 -2.20 -3.02
N ASP A 81 -15.36 -2.83 -4.01
CA ASP A 81 -14.04 -2.49 -4.51
C ASP A 81 -14.00 -1.06 -5.08
N GLU A 82 -14.99 -0.69 -5.89
CA GLU A 82 -15.12 0.65 -6.45
C GLU A 82 -15.34 1.71 -5.36
N TRP A 83 -16.28 1.45 -4.44
CA TRP A 83 -16.57 2.34 -3.32
C TRP A 83 -15.32 2.56 -2.46
N PHE A 84 -14.62 1.49 -2.10
CA PHE A 84 -13.47 1.58 -1.22
C PHE A 84 -12.26 2.20 -1.93
N THR A 85 -12.08 1.91 -3.22
CA THR A 85 -11.08 2.59 -4.06
C THR A 85 -11.33 4.08 -4.11
N SER A 86 -12.58 4.52 -4.32
CA SER A 86 -12.94 5.94 -4.32
C SER A 86 -12.58 6.62 -3.00
N TYR A 87 -12.97 6.00 -1.87
CA TYR A 87 -12.64 6.47 -0.53
C TYR A 87 -11.13 6.63 -0.31
N MET A 88 -10.33 5.66 -0.74
CA MET A 88 -8.88 5.68 -0.58
C MET A 88 -8.20 6.77 -1.41
N ARG A 89 -8.67 6.95 -2.65
CA ARG A 89 -8.16 8.02 -3.52
C ARG A 89 -8.52 9.40 -2.98
N GLU A 90 -9.74 9.58 -2.48
CA GLU A 90 -10.17 10.85 -1.88
C GLU A 90 -9.32 11.19 -0.66
N ARG A 91 -9.09 10.22 0.23
CA ARG A 91 -8.40 10.44 1.49
C ARG A 91 -6.88 10.50 1.38
N TYR A 92 -6.28 9.62 0.59
CA TYR A 92 -4.83 9.43 0.56
C TYR A 92 -4.22 9.74 -0.81
N GLY A 93 -5.02 9.94 -1.86
CA GLY A 93 -4.56 10.13 -3.24
C GLY A 93 -4.19 8.81 -3.94
N SER A 94 -3.62 7.85 -3.23
CA SER A 94 -3.26 6.54 -3.80
C SER A 94 -3.27 5.39 -2.82
N TRP A 95 -3.25 4.15 -3.33
CA TRP A 95 -3.12 2.97 -2.47
C TRP A 95 -1.76 2.91 -1.80
N VAL A 96 -0.68 3.26 -2.52
CA VAL A 96 0.67 3.35 -1.94
C VAL A 96 0.72 4.39 -0.81
N ALA A 97 0.14 5.58 -1.02
CA ALA A 97 0.05 6.61 0.01
C ALA A 97 -0.80 6.16 1.21
N ALA A 98 -1.89 5.43 0.96
CA ALA A 98 -2.71 4.84 2.01
C ALA A 98 -1.90 3.83 2.84
N ALA A 99 -1.25 2.85 2.20
CA ALA A 99 -0.42 1.86 2.88
C ALA A 99 0.74 2.49 3.68
N ALA A 100 1.38 3.51 3.11
CA ALA A 100 2.40 4.29 3.81
C ALA A 100 1.82 5.02 5.04
N TYR A 101 0.64 5.63 4.91
CA TYR A 101 -0.05 6.26 6.03
C TYR A 101 -0.42 5.26 7.12
N TRP A 102 -0.81 4.04 6.76
CA TRP A 102 -1.10 2.94 7.69
C TRP A 102 0.10 2.60 8.58
N SER A 103 1.27 2.41 7.94
CA SER A 103 2.54 2.05 8.57
C SER A 103 3.34 3.23 9.13
N CYS A 104 2.85 4.47 8.98
CA CYS A 104 3.54 5.66 9.46
C CYS A 104 3.42 5.83 10.99
N THR A 105 4.48 6.37 11.61
CA THR A 105 4.52 6.87 13.00
C THR A 105 4.94 8.33 13.02
N GLU A 106 4.72 9.00 14.14
CA GLU A 106 4.91 10.45 14.30
C GLU A 106 4.00 11.24 13.36
N HIS A 107 4.54 12.04 12.44
CA HIS A 107 3.77 12.97 11.62
C HIS A 107 3.30 12.29 10.33
N CYS A 108 2.04 11.86 10.33
CA CYS A 108 1.45 11.13 9.22
C CYS A 108 0.44 12.02 8.49
N THR A 109 0.62 12.17 7.17
CA THR A 109 -0.13 13.12 6.35
C THR A 109 -1.00 12.42 5.32
N ASN A 110 -2.25 12.86 5.22
CA ASN A 110 -3.18 12.51 4.14
C ASN A 110 -3.77 13.80 3.54
N ASN A 111 -4.73 13.68 2.61
CA ASN A 111 -5.32 14.85 1.92
C ASN A 111 -6.10 15.78 2.85
N TYR A 112 -6.44 15.32 4.07
CA TYR A 112 -7.15 16.10 5.09
C TYR A 112 -6.21 16.71 6.14
N GLY A 113 -4.89 16.52 6.00
CA GLY A 113 -3.87 17.10 6.86
C GLY A 113 -2.99 16.08 7.55
N THR A 114 -2.26 16.56 8.56
CA THR A 114 -1.27 15.79 9.32
C THR A 114 -1.77 15.49 10.72
N VAL A 115 -1.60 14.23 11.14
CA VAL A 115 -1.88 13.78 12.51
C VAL A 115 -0.62 13.19 13.13
N PHE A 116 -0.52 13.24 14.46
CA PHE A 116 0.52 12.54 15.19
C PHE A 116 0.07 11.11 15.54
N LYS A 117 0.81 10.08 15.11
CA LYS A 117 0.55 8.66 15.39
C LYS A 117 1.66 8.09 16.28
N GLU A 118 1.33 7.75 17.51
CA GLU A 118 2.26 7.07 18.42
C GLU A 118 2.58 5.64 17.96
N ASN A 119 1.60 5.00 17.31
CA ASN A 119 1.73 3.67 16.76
C ASN A 119 1.21 3.65 15.33
N THR A 120 1.69 2.67 14.58
CA THR A 120 1.08 2.25 13.33
C THR A 120 -0.34 1.76 13.56
N TRP A 121 -1.18 1.85 12.55
CA TRP A 121 -2.55 1.35 12.65
C TRP A 121 -2.56 -0.15 12.31
N TRP A 122 -2.17 -0.96 13.28
CA TRP A 122 -2.39 -2.41 13.34
C TRP A 122 -3.38 -2.73 14.46
#